data_AF-A0A964DAR5-F1
#
_entry.id   AF-A0A964DAR5-F1
#
_cell.length_a   1.000
_cell.length_b   1.000
_cell.length_c   1.000
_cell.angle_alpha   90.00
_cell.angle_beta   90.00
_cell.angle_gamma   90.00
#
_symmetry.space_group_name_H-M   'P 1'
#
loop_
_entity.id
_entity.type
_entity.pdbx_description
1 polymer ?
#
loop_
_entity_poly.entity_id
_entity_poly.type
_entity_poly.pdbx_seq_one_letter_code
_entity_poly.pdbx_strand_id
1 'polypeptide(L)'
;MGMTFDIDISRYIFRIFPLVFNGYFSTMGILSLTYSMIWKELQIKHVLILSNAVAIIISGITFFSRSSDLLIEAQAVLLIFTIIMAIYIYSRSRKISQLFILYFLFFLFWIVNLLALGPRRFIPFEIHTILEIISIAVIGIIYQKVSRWTK
;
A
#
# COMPACT_ATOMS: atom_id res chain seq x y z
N MET A 1 41.31 18.77 4.80
CA MET A 1 40.48 18.23 3.71
C MET A 1 39.47 17.29 4.33
N GLY A 2 38.37 17.86 4.80
CA GLY A 2 37.37 17.17 5.62
C GLY A 2 36.35 16.42 4.77
N MET A 3 35.95 15.26 5.28
CA MET A 3 34.95 14.34 4.75
C MET A 3 33.68 15.04 4.24
N THR A 4 33.54 15.15 2.92
CA THR A 4 32.27 15.51 2.25
C THR A 4 31.47 14.28 1.82
N PHE A 5 32.07 13.08 1.87
CA PHE A 5 31.41 11.81 1.52
C PHE A 5 30.24 11.44 2.44
N ASP A 6 30.30 11.78 3.73
CA ASP A 6 29.23 11.44 4.68
C ASP A 6 27.91 12.16 4.39
N ILE A 7 27.98 13.38 3.85
CA ILE A 7 26.80 14.21 3.59
C ILE A 7 26.03 13.72 2.36
N ASP A 8 26.74 13.29 1.31
CA ASP A 8 26.10 12.79 0.08
C ASP A 8 25.54 11.38 0.26
N ILE A 9 26.24 10.49 0.99
CA ILE A 9 25.72 9.15 1.33
C ILE A 9 24.47 9.27 2.20
N SER A 10 24.47 10.17 3.18
CA SER A 10 23.32 10.43 4.06
C SER A 10 22.07 10.86 3.28
N ARG A 11 22.19 11.84 2.36
CA ARG A 11 21.06 12.29 1.52
C ARG A 11 20.53 11.20 0.60
N TYR A 12 21.41 10.36 0.09
CA TYR A 12 21.04 9.29 -0.82
C TYR A 12 20.24 8.18 -0.13
N ILE A 13 20.70 7.76 1.04
CA ILE A 13 20.01 6.78 1.89
C ILE A 13 18.67 7.36 2.35
N PHE A 14 18.63 8.62 2.82
CA PHE A 14 17.40 9.25 3.29
C PHE A 14 16.31 9.37 2.23
N ARG A 15 16.67 9.45 0.95
CA ARG A 15 15.70 9.59 -0.14
C ARG A 15 15.20 8.25 -0.66
N ILE A 16 16.05 7.24 -0.70
CA ILE A 16 15.73 5.93 -1.29
C ILE A 16 15.08 5.00 -0.26
N PHE A 17 15.53 5.06 0.98
CA PHE A 17 15.04 4.17 2.04
C PHE A 17 13.52 4.29 2.25
N PRO A 18 12.93 5.50 2.37
CA PRO A 18 11.48 5.62 2.51
C PRO A 18 10.72 5.11 1.29
N LEU A 19 11.24 5.29 0.08
CA LEU A 19 10.59 4.86 -1.15
C LEU A 19 10.52 3.33 -1.26
N VAL A 20 11.62 2.64 -0.95
CA VAL A 20 11.72 1.17 -1.02
C VAL A 20 10.86 0.52 0.05
N PHE A 21 10.94 1.03 1.28
CA PHE A 21 10.15 0.51 2.41
C PHE A 21 8.66 0.76 2.22
N ASN A 22 8.28 1.96 1.78
CA ASN A 22 6.89 2.26 1.47
C ASN A 22 6.40 1.37 0.32
N GLY A 23 7.20 1.19 -0.73
CA GLY A 23 6.87 0.27 -1.81
C GLY A 23 6.61 -1.16 -1.33
N TYR A 24 7.51 -1.70 -0.52
CA TYR A 24 7.38 -3.04 0.03
C TYR A 24 6.14 -3.19 0.93
N PHE A 25 6.00 -2.33 1.95
CA PHE A 25 4.89 -2.43 2.90
C PHE A 25 3.54 -2.15 2.25
N SER A 26 3.49 -1.21 1.31
CA SER A 26 2.27 -0.91 0.58
C SER A 26 1.83 -2.10 -0.28
N THR A 27 2.76 -2.66 -1.07
CA THR A 27 2.50 -3.85 -1.89
C THR A 27 2.09 -5.05 -1.03
N MET A 28 2.77 -5.29 0.09
CA MET A 28 2.43 -6.37 1.00
C MET A 28 1.05 -6.17 1.64
N GLY A 29 0.68 -4.93 1.93
CA GLY A 29 -0.66 -4.55 2.40
C GLY A 29 -1.73 -4.89 1.37
N ILE A 30 -1.53 -4.54 0.09
CA ILE A 30 -2.48 -4.89 -0.99
C ILE A 30 -2.62 -6.41 -1.08
N LEU A 31 -1.49 -7.13 -1.22
CA LEU A 31 -1.51 -8.59 -1.42
C LEU A 31 -2.12 -9.34 -0.24
N SER A 32 -1.89 -8.87 0.99
CA SER A 32 -2.51 -9.44 2.18
C SER A 32 -4.02 -9.25 2.17
N LEU A 33 -4.50 -8.09 1.71
CA LEU A 33 -5.91 -7.78 1.57
C LEU A 33 -6.56 -8.60 0.44
N THR A 34 -5.88 -8.74 -0.70
CA THR A 34 -6.31 -9.62 -1.78
C THR A 34 -6.40 -11.07 -1.30
N TYR A 35 -5.40 -11.54 -0.55
CA TYR A 35 -5.40 -12.89 -0.02
C TYR A 35 -6.53 -13.11 0.99
N SER A 36 -6.76 -12.19 1.92
CA SER A 36 -7.84 -12.36 2.92
C SER A 36 -9.23 -12.40 2.30
N MET A 37 -9.40 -11.90 1.08
CA MET A 37 -10.63 -12.08 0.30
C MET A 37 -10.72 -13.46 -0.35
N ILE A 38 -9.62 -13.95 -0.92
CA ILE A 38 -9.61 -15.14 -1.79
C ILE A 38 -9.20 -16.42 -1.05
N TRP A 39 -8.71 -16.33 0.20
CA TRP A 39 -8.13 -17.46 0.92
C TRP A 39 -9.08 -18.66 1.04
N LYS A 40 -10.39 -18.40 1.13
CA LYS A 40 -11.43 -19.44 1.20
C LYS A 40 -11.59 -20.22 -0.10
N GLU A 41 -11.32 -19.59 -1.24
CA GLU A 41 -11.47 -20.21 -2.57
C GLU A 41 -10.17 -20.89 -3.02
N LEU A 42 -9.00 -20.31 -2.69
CA LEU A 42 -7.74 -20.78 -3.26
C LEU A 42 -6.91 -21.71 -2.36
N GLN A 43 -7.13 -21.79 -1.04
CA GLN A 43 -6.40 -22.69 -0.10
C GLN A 43 -4.89 -22.90 -0.37
N ILE A 44 -4.21 -21.89 -0.95
CA ILE A 44 -2.80 -22.01 -1.31
C ILE A 44 -1.99 -22.00 -0.01
N LYS A 45 -1.27 -23.08 0.28
CA LYS A 45 -0.46 -23.22 1.51
C LYS A 45 0.66 -22.19 1.66
N HIS A 46 1.16 -21.63 0.55
CA HIS A 46 2.37 -20.78 0.53
C HIS A 46 2.13 -19.36 -0.01
N VAL A 47 0.92 -18.80 0.10
CA VAL A 47 0.65 -17.44 -0.41
C VAL A 47 1.56 -16.40 0.23
N LEU A 48 1.87 -16.55 1.51
CA LEU A 48 2.73 -15.61 2.22
C LEU A 48 4.12 -15.51 1.56
N ILE A 49 4.68 -16.63 1.10
CA ILE A 49 5.97 -16.68 0.40
C ILE A 49 5.86 -15.99 -0.97
N LEU A 50 4.81 -16.31 -1.73
CA LEU A 50 4.55 -15.70 -3.03
C LEU A 50 4.37 -14.18 -2.91
N SER A 51 3.60 -13.71 -1.92
CA SER A 51 3.35 -12.30 -1.69
C SER A 51 4.61 -11.55 -1.30
N ASN A 52 5.47 -12.14 -0.46
CA ASN A 52 6.78 -11.58 -0.15
C ASN A 52 7.66 -11.50 -1.40
N ALA A 53 7.70 -12.55 -2.22
CA ALA A 53 8.47 -12.55 -3.46
C ALA A 53 8.01 -11.41 -4.40
N VAL A 54 6.70 -11.25 -4.60
CA VAL A 54 6.14 -10.15 -5.41
C VAL A 54 6.46 -8.78 -4.81
N ALA A 55 6.33 -8.62 -3.49
CA ALA A 55 6.65 -7.36 -2.82
C ALA A 55 8.13 -6.98 -2.92
N ILE A 56 9.03 -7.97 -2.79
CA ILE A 56 10.48 -7.77 -2.98
C ILE A 56 10.79 -7.41 -4.42
N ILE A 57 10.17 -8.08 -5.40
CA ILE A 57 10.37 -7.78 -6.83
C ILE A 57 9.94 -6.34 -7.13
N ILE A 58 8.73 -5.94 -6.71
CA ILE A 58 8.23 -4.58 -6.94
C ILE A 58 9.12 -3.54 -6.25
N SER A 59 9.47 -3.78 -4.99
CA SER A 59 10.36 -2.89 -4.22
C SER A 59 11.76 -2.79 -4.87
N GLY A 60 12.30 -3.89 -5.38
CA GLY A 60 13.56 -3.94 -6.11
C GLY A 60 13.51 -3.17 -7.43
N ILE A 61 12.44 -3.34 -8.23
CA ILE A 61 12.22 -2.59 -9.47
C ILE A 61 12.16 -1.08 -9.17
N THR A 62 11.46 -0.68 -8.12
CA THR A 62 11.40 0.71 -7.68
C THR A 62 12.77 1.24 -7.23
N PHE A 63 13.56 0.44 -6.52
CA PHE A 63 14.93 0.79 -6.12
C PHE A 63 15.82 1.08 -7.33
N PHE A 64 15.81 0.19 -8.34
CA PHE A 64 16.62 0.35 -9.54
C PHE A 64 16.14 1.48 -10.43
N SER A 65 14.82 1.61 -10.62
CA SER A 65 14.26 2.65 -11.49
C SER A 65 14.30 4.04 -10.86
N ARG A 66 14.36 4.16 -9.52
CA ARG A 66 14.29 5.42 -8.77
C ARG A 66 13.10 6.31 -9.12
N SER A 67 12.07 5.73 -9.75
CA SER A 67 10.86 6.39 -10.17
C SER A 67 9.73 6.00 -9.23
N SER A 68 9.14 7.00 -8.58
CA SER A 68 7.88 6.83 -7.85
C SER A 68 6.73 6.46 -8.77
N ASP A 69 6.78 6.85 -10.04
CA ASP A 69 5.68 6.65 -10.98
C ASP A 69 5.47 5.17 -11.29
N LEU A 70 6.55 4.40 -11.48
CA LEU A 70 6.44 2.95 -11.67
C LEU A 70 5.91 2.22 -10.43
N LEU A 71 6.23 2.71 -9.23
CA LEU A 71 5.69 2.15 -8.00
C LEU A 71 4.18 2.39 -7.91
N ILE A 72 3.75 3.62 -8.23
CA ILE A 72 2.35 4.02 -8.26
C ILE A 72 1.58 3.18 -9.28
N GLU A 73 2.11 2.99 -10.49
CA GLU A 73 1.50 2.16 -11.52
C GLU A 73 1.36 0.70 -11.07
N ALA A 74 2.43 0.10 -10.53
CA ALA A 74 2.40 -1.28 -10.04
C ALA A 74 1.38 -1.46 -8.91
N GLN A 75 1.33 -0.52 -7.97
CA GLN A 75 0.34 -0.54 -6.87
C GLN A 75 -1.08 -0.30 -7.37
N ALA A 76 -1.28 0.59 -8.35
CA ALA A 76 -2.58 0.84 -8.97
C ALA A 76 -3.11 -0.43 -9.67
N VAL A 77 -2.28 -1.15 -10.40
CA VAL A 77 -2.66 -2.43 -11.04
C VAL A 77 -3.07 -3.46 -9.99
N LEU A 78 -2.30 -3.61 -8.91
CA LEU A 78 -2.64 -4.53 -7.80
C LEU A 78 -3.95 -4.12 -7.10
N LEU A 79 -4.18 -2.82 -6.93
CA LEU A 79 -5.42 -2.29 -6.38
C LEU A 79 -6.62 -2.59 -7.27
N ILE A 80 -6.52 -2.33 -8.58
CA ILE A 80 -7.58 -2.64 -9.55
C ILE A 80 -7.91 -4.13 -9.52
N PHE A 81 -6.89 -4.99 -9.52
CA PHE A 81 -7.10 -6.44 -9.38
C PHE A 81 -7.86 -6.78 -8.09
N THR A 82 -7.47 -6.15 -6.98
CA THR A 82 -8.13 -6.36 -5.69
C THR A 82 -9.58 -5.88 -5.69
N ILE A 83 -9.89 -4.76 -6.35
CA ILE A 83 -11.27 -4.26 -6.52
C ILE A 83 -12.10 -5.28 -7.31
N ILE A 84 -11.60 -5.77 -8.44
CA ILE A 84 -12.31 -6.73 -9.28
C ILE A 84 -12.66 -7.98 -8.47
N MET A 85 -11.69 -8.51 -7.72
CA MET A 85 -11.91 -9.67 -6.85
C MET A 85 -12.91 -9.36 -5.72
N ALA A 86 -12.84 -8.18 -5.12
CA ALA A 86 -13.78 -7.75 -4.08
C ALA A 86 -15.23 -7.66 -4.61
N ILE A 87 -15.43 -7.08 -5.80
CA ILE A 87 -16.73 -6.98 -6.47
C ILE A 87 -17.27 -8.37 -6.80
N TYR A 88 -16.41 -9.25 -7.35
CA TYR A 88 -16.79 -10.61 -7.68
C TYR A 88 -17.32 -11.36 -6.45
N ILE A 89 -16.58 -11.32 -5.33
CA ILE A 89 -16.99 -11.97 -4.07
C ILE A 89 -18.25 -11.33 -3.48
N TYR A 90 -18.36 -9.99 -3.52
CA TYR A 90 -19.54 -9.28 -3.04
C TYR A 90 -20.80 -9.65 -3.83
N SER A 91 -20.70 -9.74 -5.16
CA SER A 91 -21.82 -10.11 -6.02
C SER A 91 -22.38 -11.51 -5.71
N ARG A 92 -21.50 -12.44 -5.30
CA ARG A 92 -21.87 -13.80 -4.90
C ARG A 92 -22.48 -13.88 -3.50
N SER A 93 -22.00 -13.07 -2.56
CA SER A 93 -22.45 -13.13 -1.16
C SER A 93 -23.63 -12.20 -0.82
N ARG A 94 -23.80 -11.08 -1.53
CA ARG A 94 -24.78 -9.99 -1.27
C ARG A 94 -24.90 -9.50 0.19
N LYS A 95 -23.97 -9.86 1.07
CA LYS A 95 -23.94 -9.46 2.48
C LYS A 95 -22.84 -8.43 2.68
N ILE A 96 -23.21 -7.25 3.17
CA ILE A 96 -22.26 -6.26 3.67
C ILE A 96 -21.75 -6.80 5.01
N SER A 97 -20.67 -7.58 4.96
CA SER A 97 -19.99 -8.04 6.16
C SER A 97 -19.14 -6.93 6.76
N GLN A 98 -18.86 -7.01 8.06
CA GLN A 98 -17.91 -6.12 8.72
C GLN A 98 -16.54 -6.10 8.01
N LEU A 99 -16.09 -7.23 7.48
CA LEU A 99 -14.87 -7.35 6.66
C LEU A 99 -14.96 -6.51 5.37
N PHE A 100 -16.12 -6.43 4.73
CA PHE A 100 -16.30 -5.60 3.53
C PHE A 100 -16.07 -4.11 3.83
N ILE A 101 -16.58 -3.62 4.96
CA ILE A 101 -16.36 -2.23 5.40
C ILE A 101 -14.87 -1.98 5.67
N LEU A 102 -14.17 -2.94 6.29
CA LEU A 102 -12.74 -2.86 6.53
C LEU A 102 -11.96 -2.77 5.22
N TYR A 103 -12.30 -3.61 4.24
CA TYR A 103 -11.67 -3.60 2.93
C TYR A 103 -11.90 -2.30 2.17
N PHE A 104 -13.11 -1.74 2.25
CA PHE A 104 -13.41 -0.44 1.67
C PHE A 104 -12.61 0.69 2.33
N LEU A 105 -12.44 0.66 3.66
CA LEU A 105 -11.60 1.63 4.38
C LEU A 105 -10.12 1.52 3.99
N PHE A 106 -9.58 0.31 3.89
CA PHE A 106 -8.21 0.08 3.41
C PHE A 106 -8.03 0.54 1.96
N PHE A 107 -9.05 0.32 1.13
CA PHE A 107 -9.06 0.79 -0.24
C PHE A 107 -9.02 2.32 -0.33
N LEU A 108 -9.86 3.00 0.46
CA LEU A 108 -9.88 4.46 0.55
C LEU A 108 -8.52 4.99 1.04
N PHE A 109 -7.96 4.37 2.07
CA PHE A 109 -6.63 4.69 2.59
C PHE A 109 -5.56 4.59 1.51
N TRP A 110 -5.60 3.54 0.69
CA TRP A 110 -4.65 3.36 -0.42
C TRP A 110 -4.82 4.33 -1.59
N ILE A 111 -6.05 4.72 -1.94
CA ILE A 111 -6.24 5.80 -2.92
C ILE A 111 -5.59 7.08 -2.40
N VAL A 112 -5.85 7.45 -1.15
CA VAL A 112 -5.29 8.67 -0.55
C VAL A 112 -3.76 8.59 -0.51
N ASN A 113 -3.19 7.41 -0.20
CA ASN A 113 -1.75 7.21 -0.14
C ASN A 113 -1.08 7.25 -1.53
N LEU A 114 -1.72 6.68 -2.56
CA LEU A 114 -1.26 6.80 -3.95
C LEU A 114 -1.27 8.25 -4.44
N LEU A 115 -2.31 9.02 -4.08
CA LEU A 115 -2.40 10.44 -4.42
C LEU A 115 -1.32 11.25 -3.69
N ALA A 116 -1.00 10.91 -2.44
CA ALA A 116 0.09 11.54 -1.70
C ALA A 116 1.46 11.24 -2.34
N LEU A 117 1.68 10.00 -2.81
CA LEU A 117 2.93 9.61 -3.47
C LEU A 117 3.12 10.18 -4.88
N GLY A 118 2.05 10.73 -5.48
CA GLY A 118 2.05 11.29 -6.82
C GLY A 118 3.08 12.41 -7.04
N PRO A 119 3.43 12.71 -8.30
CA PRO A 119 4.43 13.71 -8.63
C PRO A 119 4.09 15.07 -7.99
N ARG A 120 4.97 15.54 -7.10
CA ARG A 120 4.91 16.86 -6.39
C ARG A 120 4.70 18.07 -7.29
N ARG A 121 4.83 17.89 -8.60
CA ARG A 121 4.60 18.94 -9.60
C ARG A 121 3.12 19.33 -9.72
N PHE A 122 2.20 18.42 -9.41
CA PHE A 122 0.76 18.65 -9.57
C PHE A 122 0.03 18.93 -8.25
N ILE A 123 0.63 18.61 -7.10
CA ILE A 123 0.00 18.73 -5.78
C ILE A 123 0.83 19.66 -4.89
N PRO A 124 0.28 20.83 -4.47
CA PRO A 124 0.91 21.72 -3.52
C PRO A 124 1.26 21.01 -2.21
N PHE A 125 2.31 21.48 -1.52
CA PHE A 125 2.78 20.89 -0.26
C PHE A 125 1.68 20.85 0.81
N GLU A 126 0.79 21.84 0.82
CA GLU A 126 -0.35 21.92 1.74
C GLU A 126 -1.31 20.74 1.53
N ILE A 127 -1.62 20.42 0.27
CA ILE A 127 -2.53 19.32 -0.07
C ILE A 127 -1.89 17.97 0.26
N HIS A 128 -0.59 17.81 0.03
CA HIS A 128 0.13 16.59 0.41
C HIS A 128 0.06 16.33 1.92
N THR A 129 0.27 17.37 2.73
CA THR A 129 0.18 17.28 4.19
C THR A 129 -1.23 16.91 4.65
N ILE A 130 -2.26 17.48 4.01
CA ILE A 130 -3.67 17.14 4.29
C ILE A 130 -3.96 15.68 3.95
N LEU A 131 -3.49 15.17 2.81
CA LEU A 131 -3.66 13.77 2.39
C LEU A 131 -2.98 12.79 3.37
N GLU A 132 -1.80 13.13 3.89
CA GLU A 132 -1.13 12.33 4.92
C GLU A 132 -1.91 12.33 6.24
N ILE A 133 -2.43 13.48 6.68
CA ILE A 133 -3.29 13.57 7.88
C ILE A 133 -4.55 12.72 7.72
N ILE A 134 -5.20 12.79 6.55
CA ILE A 134 -6.36 11.94 6.22
C ILE A 134 -5.96 10.46 6.27
N SER A 135 -4.81 10.10 5.71
CA SER A 135 -4.30 8.73 5.73
C SER A 135 -4.12 8.20 7.15
N ILE A 136 -3.54 9.00 8.05
CA ILE A 136 -3.40 8.67 9.48
C ILE A 136 -4.77 8.50 10.14
N ALA A 137 -5.70 9.42 9.88
CA ALA A 137 -7.06 9.34 10.44
C ALA A 137 -7.80 8.07 10.00
N VAL A 138 -7.69 7.70 8.71
CA VAL A 138 -8.31 6.48 8.19
C VAL A 138 -7.69 5.23 8.83
N ILE A 139 -6.36 5.17 9.01
CA ILE A 139 -5.71 4.09 9.78
C ILE A 139 -6.25 4.02 11.21
N GLY A 140 -6.40 5.17 11.88
CA GLY A 140 -6.91 5.21 13.24
C GLY A 140 -8.32 4.63 13.35
N ILE A 141 -9.19 4.95 12.39
CA ILE A 141 -10.55 4.40 12.29
C ILE A 141 -10.52 2.88 12.05
N ILE A 142 -9.66 2.42 11.14
CA ILE A 142 -9.45 0.99 10.86
C ILE A 142 -9.03 0.27 12.14
N TYR A 143 -8.01 0.78 12.82
CA TYR A 143 -7.49 0.20 14.06
C TYR A 143 -8.58 0.12 15.14
N GLN A 144 -9.34 1.19 15.34
CA GLN A 144 -10.41 1.21 16.33
C GLN A 144 -11.51 0.19 16.01
N LYS A 145 -11.90 0.04 14.74
CA LYS A 145 -12.88 -0.97 14.31
C LYS A 145 -12.36 -2.39 14.57
N VAL A 146 -11.12 -2.68 14.17
CA VAL A 146 -10.51 -4.02 14.37
C VAL A 146 -10.38 -4.33 15.85
N SER A 147 -9.87 -3.40 16.67
CA SER A 147 -9.69 -3.61 18.12
C SER A 147 -11.00 -3.88 18.86
N ARG A 148 -12.13 -3.33 18.38
CA ARG A 148 -13.45 -3.63 18.94
C ARG A 148 -14.00 -5.00 18.55
N TRP A 149 -13.43 -5.65 17.53
CA TRP A 149 -13.84 -6.99 17.10
C TRP A 149 -12.99 -8.10 17.73
N THR A 150 -11.76 -7.79 18.11
CA THR A 150 -10.87 -8.75 18.79
C THR A 150 -11.06 -8.80 20.30
N LYS A 151 -11.83 -7.88 20.88
CA LYS A 151 -12.28 -7.89 22.28
C LYS A 151 -13.64 -8.55 22.37
#